data_AF-A0A9E5RL60-F1
#
_entry.id   AF-A0A9E5RL60-F1
#
_cell.length_a   1.000
_cell.length_b   1.000
_cell.length_c   1.000
_cell.angle_alpha   90.00
_cell.angle_beta   90.00
_cell.angle_gamma   90.00
#
_symmetry.space_group_name_H-M   'P 1'
#
loop_
_entity.id
_entity.type
_entity.pdbx_description
1 polymer ?
#
loop_
_entity_poly.entity_id
_entity_poly.type
_entity_poly.pdbx_seq_one_letter_code
_entity_poly.pdbx_strand_id
1 'polypeptide(L)'
;MKRLLIQNWLHNLQIQPKIAWGYVLPLGIAIAGTGLGITLAEQQQKYAEALGEDALEELDLLTRLRLGALGTLLEQEQVTSESLSQPAYSATHYEKWLENYVHFRQTWQEFKQTENNTRGEEEIESEAELEAVAMFLEKYGETLDEYFQAFDQLVAGADSATFTPEVSVQFREISAQLEQSLLVQLSDDLNEDLTAIEVIIRDEYTDAQTAIDHSSVLRLQIIGLSVVASTAIASVLSILTSRAIAVRS
;
A
#
# COMPACT_ATOMS: atom_id res chain seq x y z
N MET A 1 -5.60 -57.18 -5.83
CA MET A 1 -7.06 -57.23 -6.03
C MET A 1 -7.66 -55.99 -6.72
N LYS A 2 -7.07 -54.78 -6.63
CA LYS A 2 -7.59 -53.56 -7.30
C LYS A 2 -7.46 -53.51 -8.84
N ARG A 3 -6.50 -54.25 -9.45
CA ARG A 3 -6.28 -54.30 -10.91
C ARG A 3 -7.44 -54.93 -11.70
N LEU A 4 -8.17 -55.87 -11.08
CA LEU A 4 -9.23 -56.64 -11.73
C LEU A 4 -10.57 -55.88 -11.81
N LEU A 5 -10.85 -55.00 -10.86
CA LEU A 5 -12.10 -54.22 -10.84
C LEU A 5 -12.14 -53.17 -11.95
N ILE A 6 -11.01 -52.53 -12.24
CA ILE A 6 -10.89 -51.54 -13.32
C ILE A 6 -11.01 -52.22 -14.70
N GLN A 7 -10.40 -53.40 -14.86
CA GLN A 7 -10.47 -54.17 -16.10
C GLN A 7 -11.90 -54.66 -16.41
N ASN A 8 -12.66 -55.11 -15.41
CA ASN A 8 -14.03 -55.59 -15.63
C ASN A 8 -15.02 -54.46 -15.92
N TRP A 9 -14.87 -53.30 -15.28
CA TRP A 9 -15.76 -52.15 -15.54
C TRP A 9 -15.55 -51.58 -16.95
N LEU A 10 -14.29 -51.51 -17.41
CA LEU A 10 -13.96 -51.10 -18.79
C LEU A 10 -14.34 -52.14 -19.85
N HIS A 11 -14.59 -53.41 -19.52
CA HIS A 11 -14.92 -54.42 -20.52
C HIS A 11 -16.36 -54.29 -21.07
N ASN A 12 -17.30 -53.85 -20.23
CA ASN A 12 -18.74 -53.85 -20.53
C ASN A 12 -19.30 -52.60 -21.25
N LEU A 13 -18.53 -51.53 -21.44
CA LEU A 13 -19.01 -50.40 -22.24
C LEU A 13 -18.85 -50.67 -23.75
N GLN A 14 -19.82 -50.23 -24.56
CA GLN A 14 -19.70 -50.15 -26.01
C GLN A 14 -18.49 -49.26 -26.39
N ILE A 15 -17.95 -49.41 -27.60
CA ILE A 15 -16.66 -48.82 -28.02
C ILE A 15 -16.70 -47.28 -28.02
N GLN A 16 -17.86 -46.68 -28.32
CA GLN A 16 -18.07 -45.23 -28.39
C GLN A 16 -17.83 -44.50 -27.04
N PRO A 17 -18.42 -44.93 -25.90
CA PRO A 17 -18.13 -44.34 -24.60
C PRO A 17 -16.64 -44.34 -24.23
N LYS A 18 -15.89 -45.41 -24.52
CA LYS A 18 -14.47 -45.53 -24.12
C LYS A 18 -13.59 -44.49 -24.79
N ILE A 19 -13.88 -44.15 -26.05
CA ILE A 19 -13.20 -43.10 -26.80
C ILE A 19 -13.55 -41.73 -26.20
N ALA A 20 -14.82 -41.47 -25.88
CA ALA A 20 -15.25 -40.21 -25.28
C ALA A 20 -14.56 -39.95 -23.92
N TRP A 21 -14.48 -40.95 -23.04
CA TRP A 21 -13.76 -40.84 -21.77
C TRP A 21 -12.24 -40.63 -21.95
N GLY A 22 -11.66 -41.15 -23.05
CA GLY A 22 -10.27 -40.93 -23.48
C GLY A 22 -9.86 -39.47 -23.64
N TYR A 23 -10.80 -38.63 -24.08
CA TYR A 23 -10.56 -37.21 -24.35
C TYR A 23 -11.15 -36.30 -23.27
N VAL A 24 -12.34 -36.62 -22.76
CA VAL A 24 -13.07 -35.76 -21.80
C VAL A 24 -12.38 -35.71 -20.44
N LEU A 25 -11.86 -36.82 -19.92
CA LEU A 25 -11.21 -36.86 -18.60
C LEU A 25 -9.91 -36.02 -18.55
N PRO A 26 -8.94 -36.21 -19.47
CA PRO A 26 -7.74 -35.38 -19.49
C PRO A 26 -8.03 -33.90 -19.68
N LEU A 27 -8.97 -33.55 -20.57
CA LEU A 27 -9.37 -32.15 -20.79
C LEU A 27 -10.02 -31.56 -19.54
N GLY A 28 -10.92 -32.30 -18.89
CA GLY A 28 -11.58 -31.85 -17.67
C GLY A 28 -10.59 -31.57 -16.53
N ILE A 29 -9.57 -32.42 -16.37
CA ILE A 29 -8.51 -32.21 -15.37
C ILE A 29 -7.65 -30.98 -15.73
N ALA A 30 -7.32 -30.79 -17.01
CA ALA A 30 -6.57 -29.61 -17.45
C ALA A 30 -7.36 -28.31 -17.23
N ILE A 31 -8.66 -28.31 -17.54
CA ILE A 31 -9.54 -27.15 -17.35
C ILE A 31 -9.73 -26.87 -15.85
N ALA A 32 -10.02 -27.88 -15.04
CA ALA A 32 -10.21 -27.72 -13.61
C ALA A 32 -8.94 -27.27 -12.88
N GLY A 33 -7.78 -27.86 -13.24
CA GLY A 33 -6.50 -27.48 -12.67
C GLY A 33 -6.08 -26.05 -13.04
N THR A 34 -6.27 -25.67 -14.30
CA THR A 34 -6.07 -24.28 -14.75
C THR A 34 -7.02 -23.32 -14.03
N GLY A 35 -8.31 -23.66 -13.91
CA GLY A 35 -9.30 -22.86 -13.22
C GLY A 35 -8.94 -22.61 -11.76
N LEU A 36 -8.63 -23.67 -11.01
CA LEU A 36 -8.20 -23.57 -9.62
C LEU A 36 -6.91 -22.76 -9.46
N GLY A 37 -5.92 -22.99 -10.34
CA GLY A 37 -4.66 -22.25 -10.32
C GLY A 37 -4.84 -20.76 -10.58
N ILE A 38 -5.75 -20.39 -11.49
CA ILE A 38 -6.12 -18.99 -11.74
C ILE A 38 -6.79 -18.40 -10.51
N THR A 39 -7.82 -19.05 -9.96
CA THR A 39 -8.58 -18.47 -8.84
C THR A 39 -7.75 -18.26 -7.58
N LEU A 40 -6.85 -19.20 -7.26
CA LEU A 40 -5.98 -19.09 -6.08
C LEU A 40 -4.90 -18.01 -6.25
N ALA A 41 -4.32 -17.93 -7.45
CA ALA A 41 -3.33 -16.91 -7.76
C ALA A 41 -3.96 -15.51 -7.80
N GLU A 42 -5.15 -15.36 -8.41
CA GLU A 42 -5.86 -14.08 -8.48
C GLU A 42 -6.23 -13.53 -7.11
N GLN A 43 -6.66 -14.39 -6.17
CA GLN A 43 -7.01 -13.93 -4.82
C GLN A 43 -5.78 -13.41 -4.07
N GLN A 44 -4.66 -14.13 -4.10
CA GLN A 44 -3.42 -13.67 -3.46
C GLN A 44 -2.84 -12.44 -4.14
N GLN A 45 -2.88 -12.40 -5.48
CA GLN A 45 -2.38 -11.27 -6.25
C GLN A 45 -3.17 -10.00 -5.92
N LYS A 46 -4.52 -10.07 -5.85
CA LYS A 46 -5.35 -8.90 -5.49
C LYS A 46 -5.07 -8.37 -4.09
N TYR A 47 -4.86 -9.26 -3.12
CA TYR A 47 -4.52 -8.84 -1.77
C TYR A 47 -3.16 -8.14 -1.74
N ALA A 48 -2.15 -8.72 -2.42
CA ALA A 48 -0.82 -8.13 -2.49
C ALA A 48 -0.78 -6.82 -3.31
N GLU A 49 -1.62 -6.70 -4.34
CA GLU A 49 -1.80 -5.44 -5.08
C GLU A 49 -2.42 -4.37 -4.17
N ALA A 50 -3.45 -4.69 -3.39
CA ALA A 50 -4.06 -3.76 -2.45
C ALA A 50 -3.05 -3.28 -1.39
N LEU A 51 -2.33 -4.21 -0.74
CA LEU A 51 -1.28 -3.88 0.23
C LEU A 51 -0.17 -3.02 -0.39
N GLY A 52 0.22 -3.29 -1.64
CA GLY A 52 1.23 -2.50 -2.34
C GLY A 52 0.74 -1.10 -2.75
N GLU A 53 -0.54 -0.94 -3.07
CA GLU A 53 -1.16 0.36 -3.37
C GLU A 53 -1.25 1.21 -2.08
N ASP A 54 -1.70 0.61 -0.99
CA ASP A 54 -1.82 1.21 0.35
C ASP A 54 -0.47 1.79 0.82
N ALA A 55 0.56 0.92 0.84
CA ALA A 55 1.91 1.31 1.22
C ALA A 55 2.50 2.43 0.35
N LEU A 56 2.10 2.53 -0.93
CA LEU A 56 2.53 3.63 -1.78
C LEU A 56 1.81 4.95 -1.44
N GLU A 57 0.52 4.88 -1.11
CA GLU A 57 -0.28 6.04 -0.69
C GLU A 57 0.25 6.60 0.64
N GLU A 58 0.55 5.74 1.61
CA GLU A 58 1.14 6.14 2.90
C GLU A 58 2.55 6.72 2.73
N LEU A 59 3.41 6.12 1.90
CA LEU A 59 4.74 6.66 1.63
C LEU A 59 4.68 8.05 0.99
N ASP A 60 3.73 8.28 0.08
CA ASP A 60 3.48 9.61 -0.49
C ASP A 60 3.02 10.58 0.61
N LEU A 61 2.08 10.14 1.46
CA LEU A 61 1.54 10.93 2.56
C LEU A 61 2.61 11.35 3.57
N LEU A 62 3.46 10.41 4.04
CA LEU A 62 4.59 10.69 4.91
C LEU A 62 5.59 11.64 4.25
N THR A 63 5.85 11.47 2.96
CA THR A 63 6.75 12.33 2.19
C THR A 63 6.20 13.76 2.12
N ARG A 64 4.92 13.93 1.78
CA ARG A 64 4.25 15.23 1.76
C ARG A 64 4.23 15.87 3.14
N LEU A 65 4.03 15.08 4.20
CA LEU A 65 4.01 15.58 5.58
C LEU A 65 5.39 16.12 5.97
N ARG A 66 6.45 15.35 5.69
CA ARG A 66 7.85 15.74 5.92
C ARG A 66 8.21 17.02 5.15
N LEU A 67 7.88 17.07 3.86
CA LEU A 67 8.17 18.24 3.01
C LEU A 67 7.38 19.46 3.46
N GLY A 68 6.11 19.29 3.84
CA GLY A 68 5.27 20.35 4.37
C GLY A 68 5.82 20.93 5.68
N ALA A 69 6.21 20.06 6.62
CA ALA A 69 6.81 20.47 7.88
C ALA A 69 8.11 21.26 7.66
N LEU A 70 9.06 20.69 6.91
CA LEU A 70 10.34 21.32 6.62
C LEU A 70 10.19 22.63 5.86
N GLY A 71 9.37 22.65 4.81
CA GLY A 71 9.12 23.84 4.01
C GLY A 71 8.48 24.96 4.83
N THR A 72 7.54 24.62 5.72
CA THR A 72 6.90 25.61 6.60
C THR A 72 7.91 26.18 7.61
N LEU A 73 8.69 25.32 8.27
CA LEU A 73 9.68 25.76 9.27
C LEU A 73 10.80 26.61 8.65
N LEU A 74 11.31 26.21 7.48
CA LEU A 74 12.34 26.95 6.76
C LEU A 74 11.86 28.35 6.39
N GLU A 75 10.66 28.47 5.80
CA GLU A 75 10.11 29.77 5.41
C GLU A 75 9.75 30.61 6.65
N GLN A 76 9.31 29.98 7.75
CA GLN A 76 9.07 30.65 9.03
C GLN A 76 10.35 31.31 9.56
N GLU A 77 11.48 30.60 9.55
CA GLU A 77 12.79 31.14 9.96
C GLU A 77 13.23 32.33 9.09
N GLN A 78 12.98 32.27 7.77
CA GLN A 78 13.29 33.37 6.86
C GLN A 78 12.42 34.61 7.15
N VAL A 79 11.12 34.42 7.44
CA VAL A 79 10.23 35.52 7.82
C VAL A 79 10.67 36.14 9.15
N THR A 80 11.00 35.35 10.17
CA THR A 80 11.37 35.87 11.50
C THR A 80 12.72 36.58 11.49
N SER A 81 13.72 36.03 10.81
CA SER A 81 15.10 36.56 10.80
C SER A 81 15.26 37.85 9.98
N GLU A 82 14.54 37.98 8.87
CA GLU A 82 14.74 39.09 7.92
C GLU A 82 13.73 40.24 8.05
N SER A 83 12.65 40.06 8.83
CA SER A 83 11.52 40.99 8.81
C SER A 83 11.82 42.41 9.30
N LEU A 84 12.89 42.62 10.06
CA LEU A 84 13.30 43.94 10.53
C LEU A 84 14.31 44.62 9.59
N SER A 85 15.05 43.85 8.81
CA SER A 85 16.13 44.35 7.93
C SER A 85 15.70 44.49 6.47
N GLN A 86 14.79 43.63 5.98
CA GLN A 86 14.37 43.58 4.58
C GLN A 86 12.86 43.27 4.42
N PRO A 87 11.96 44.26 4.67
CA PRO A 87 10.51 44.00 4.69
C PRO A 87 9.93 43.42 3.40
N ALA A 88 10.44 43.82 2.23
CA ALA A 88 10.00 43.28 0.94
C ALA A 88 10.44 41.82 0.73
N TYR A 89 11.60 41.44 1.29
CA TYR A 89 12.08 40.06 1.23
C TYR A 89 11.24 39.16 2.13
N SER A 90 10.97 39.58 3.36
CA SER A 90 10.10 38.84 4.28
C SER A 90 8.66 38.72 3.79
N ALA A 91 8.14 39.68 3.03
CA ALA A 91 6.84 39.53 2.37
C ALA A 91 6.82 38.35 1.39
N THR A 92 7.90 38.16 0.62
CA THR A 92 8.03 37.02 -0.32
C THR A 92 8.10 35.68 0.42
N HIS A 93 8.87 35.63 1.52
CA HIS A 93 8.97 34.43 2.35
C HIS A 93 7.67 34.14 3.10
N TYR A 94 6.91 35.17 3.48
CA TYR A 94 5.60 35.01 4.09
C TYR A 94 4.58 34.39 3.14
N GLU A 95 4.57 34.80 1.87
CA GLU A 95 3.71 34.17 0.85
C GLU A 95 4.02 32.68 0.68
N LYS A 96 5.31 32.31 0.61
CA LYS A 96 5.74 30.91 0.53
C LYS A 96 5.43 30.13 1.80
N TRP A 97 5.65 30.74 2.97
CA TRP A 97 5.28 30.17 4.24
C TRP A 97 3.78 29.86 4.27
N LEU A 98 2.94 30.78 3.81
CA LEU A 98 1.48 30.59 3.79
C LEU A 98 1.08 29.42 2.88
N GLU A 99 1.70 29.29 1.70
CA GLU A 99 1.49 28.16 0.80
C GLU A 99 1.89 26.83 1.45
N ASN A 100 3.10 26.76 2.01
CA ASN A 100 3.60 25.56 2.70
C ASN A 100 2.76 25.22 3.94
N TYR A 101 2.35 26.22 4.71
CA TYR A 101 1.50 26.08 5.90
C TYR A 101 0.16 25.45 5.55
N VAL A 102 -0.51 25.96 4.50
CA VAL A 102 -1.80 25.42 4.05
C VAL A 102 -1.65 23.98 3.59
N HIS A 103 -0.60 23.66 2.82
CA HIS A 103 -0.34 22.31 2.37
C HIS A 103 -0.03 21.37 3.54
N PHE A 104 0.85 21.78 4.45
CA PHE A 104 1.22 21.01 5.63
C PHE A 104 0.02 20.72 6.52
N ARG A 105 -0.83 21.71 6.78
CA ARG A 105 -2.06 21.56 7.54
C ARG A 105 -3.02 20.58 6.87
N GLN A 106 -3.18 20.65 5.56
CA GLN A 106 -4.04 19.73 4.81
C GLN A 106 -3.52 18.29 4.91
N THR A 107 -2.23 18.09 4.62
CA THR A 107 -1.60 16.77 4.70
C THR A 107 -1.63 16.19 6.11
N TRP A 108 -1.48 17.02 7.15
CA TRP A 108 -1.64 16.59 8.53
C TRP A 108 -3.06 16.13 8.86
N GLN A 109 -4.08 16.83 8.36
CA GLN A 109 -5.47 16.39 8.55
C GLN A 109 -5.79 15.13 7.75
N GLU A 110 -5.20 14.97 6.56
CA GLU A 110 -5.31 13.76 5.74
C GLU A 110 -4.67 12.57 6.47
N PHE A 111 -3.44 12.71 6.95
CA PHE A 111 -2.74 11.73 7.78
C PHE A 111 -3.56 11.33 9.02
N LYS A 112 -4.10 12.29 9.77
CA LYS A 112 -4.99 11.95 10.89
C LYS A 112 -6.31 11.29 10.47
N GLN A 113 -6.76 11.44 9.23
CA GLN A 113 -8.01 10.85 8.77
C GLN A 113 -7.84 9.45 8.22
N THR A 114 -6.74 9.18 7.52
CA THR A 114 -6.38 7.85 7.02
C THR A 114 -5.93 7.00 8.20
N GLU A 115 -4.88 7.42 8.90
CA GLU A 115 -4.20 6.59 9.89
C GLU A 115 -4.95 6.41 11.21
N ASN A 116 -5.83 7.35 11.59
CA ASN A 116 -6.59 7.28 12.84
C ASN A 116 -7.98 6.63 12.65
N ASN A 117 -8.44 6.45 11.41
CA ASN A 117 -9.72 5.79 11.11
C ASN A 117 -9.56 4.38 10.52
N THR A 118 -8.36 3.80 10.49
CA THR A 118 -8.09 2.39 10.13
C THR A 118 -8.81 1.36 11.01
N ARG A 119 -9.66 1.78 11.97
CA ARG A 119 -10.70 0.97 12.63
C ARG A 119 -11.70 0.42 11.60
N GLY A 120 -11.30 -0.65 10.91
CA GLY A 120 -12.06 -1.33 9.87
C GLY A 120 -11.21 -1.90 8.73
N GLU A 121 -9.96 -1.44 8.60
CA GLU A 121 -8.96 -1.88 7.60
C GLU A 121 -7.83 -2.71 8.24
N GLU A 122 -8.05 -3.19 9.47
CA GLU A 122 -7.20 -4.15 10.21
C GLU A 122 -6.85 -5.44 9.43
N GLU A 123 -7.44 -5.66 8.24
CA GLU A 123 -7.09 -6.77 7.35
C GLU A 123 -5.86 -6.51 6.48
N ILE A 124 -5.42 -5.26 6.29
CA ILE A 124 -4.30 -4.90 5.40
C ILE A 124 -3.08 -4.43 6.23
N GLU A 125 -3.33 -3.56 7.21
CA GLU A 125 -2.35 -2.92 8.08
C GLU A 125 -1.64 -3.87 9.06
N SER A 126 -0.32 -3.74 9.25
CA SER A 126 0.39 -4.50 10.27
C SER A 126 0.21 -3.94 11.69
N GLU A 127 0.29 -4.81 12.70
CA GLU A 127 0.29 -4.37 14.11
C GLU A 127 1.45 -3.40 14.42
N ALA A 128 2.58 -3.55 13.72
CA ALA A 128 3.76 -2.71 13.91
C ALA A 128 3.54 -1.31 13.36
N GLU A 129 2.91 -1.20 12.20
CA GLU A 129 2.48 0.06 11.60
C GLU A 129 1.51 0.80 12.51
N LEU A 130 0.41 0.14 12.89
CA LEU A 130 -0.61 0.73 13.76
C LEU A 130 -0.02 1.24 15.09
N GLU A 131 0.91 0.49 15.69
CA GLU A 131 1.61 0.93 16.90
C GLU A 131 2.52 2.14 16.63
N ALA A 132 3.31 2.11 15.56
CA ALA A 132 4.21 3.20 15.19
C ALA A 132 3.46 4.51 14.91
N VAL A 133 2.36 4.44 14.15
CA VAL A 133 1.54 5.59 13.85
C VAL A 133 0.79 6.10 15.08
N ALA A 134 0.26 5.20 15.92
CA ALA A 134 -0.37 5.60 17.19
C ALA A 134 0.61 6.34 18.11
N MET A 135 1.84 5.84 18.25
CA MET A 135 2.89 6.52 19.03
C MET A 135 3.25 7.89 18.43
N PHE A 136 3.34 7.98 17.10
CA PHE A 136 3.62 9.23 16.42
C PHE A 136 2.51 10.27 16.64
N LEU A 137 1.25 9.87 16.52
CA LEU A 137 0.09 10.71 16.80
C LEU A 137 0.02 11.11 18.27
N GLU A 138 0.36 10.22 19.20
CA GLU A 138 0.42 10.55 20.63
C GLU A 138 1.52 11.58 20.93
N LYS A 139 2.69 11.44 20.30
CA LYS A 139 3.85 12.31 20.53
C LYS A 139 3.72 13.69 19.91
N TYR A 140 3.20 13.78 18.69
CA TYR A 140 3.16 15.03 17.92
C TYR A 140 1.75 15.61 17.75
N GLY A 141 0.72 14.84 18.05
CA GLY A 141 -0.67 15.17 17.73
C GLY A 141 -1.11 16.52 18.27
N GLU A 142 -0.98 16.67 19.59
CA GLU A 142 -1.33 17.89 20.31
C GLU A 142 -0.45 19.07 19.88
N THR A 143 0.88 18.86 19.81
CA THR A 143 1.84 19.91 19.42
C THR A 143 1.57 20.48 18.03
N LEU A 144 1.29 19.62 17.04
CA LEU A 144 0.98 20.05 15.68
C LEU A 144 -0.40 20.71 15.61
N ASP A 145 -1.39 20.21 16.34
CA ASP A 145 -2.71 20.84 16.38
C ASP A 145 -2.67 22.23 17.03
N GLU A 146 -1.86 22.42 18.09
CA GLU A 146 -1.60 23.73 18.70
C GLU A 146 -0.90 24.68 17.72
N TYR A 147 0.09 24.18 16.97
CA TYR A 147 0.76 24.95 15.91
C TYR A 147 -0.22 25.48 14.88
N PHE A 148 -1.05 24.59 14.31
CA PHE A 148 -2.05 24.99 13.32
C PHE A 148 -3.09 25.93 13.92
N GLN A 149 -3.52 25.71 15.17
CA GLN A 149 -4.48 26.60 15.81
C GLN A 149 -3.93 28.02 16.02
N ALA A 150 -2.65 28.15 16.37
CA ALA A 150 -2.02 29.44 16.59
C ALA A 150 -1.92 30.25 15.28
N PHE A 151 -1.51 29.60 14.19
CA PHE A 151 -1.37 30.25 12.88
C PHE A 151 -2.69 30.41 12.13
N ASP A 152 -3.71 29.57 12.37
CA ASP A 152 -5.05 29.76 11.81
C ASP A 152 -5.66 31.10 12.24
N GLN A 153 -5.38 31.56 13.46
CA GLN A 153 -5.85 32.86 13.94
C GLN A 153 -5.18 34.02 13.20
N LEU A 154 -3.89 33.87 12.86
CA LEU A 154 -3.17 34.83 12.04
C LEU A 154 -3.73 34.88 10.62
N VAL A 155 -3.96 33.71 10.02
CA VAL A 155 -4.43 33.57 8.64
C VAL A 155 -5.92 33.93 8.49
N ALA A 156 -6.75 33.78 9.51
CA ALA A 156 -8.18 34.13 9.46
C ALA A 156 -8.46 35.65 9.48
N GLY A 157 -7.47 36.49 9.78
CA GLY A 157 -7.61 37.95 9.70
C GLY A 157 -7.84 38.43 8.27
N ALA A 158 -8.78 39.35 8.05
CA ALA A 158 -9.22 39.78 6.71
C ALA A 158 -8.13 40.43 5.81
N ASP A 159 -6.96 40.74 6.36
CA ASP A 159 -5.77 41.29 5.67
C ASP A 159 -4.54 40.35 5.72
N SER A 160 -4.68 39.14 6.26
CA SER A 160 -3.56 38.20 6.51
C SER A 160 -2.84 37.72 5.25
N ALA A 161 -3.48 37.78 4.09
CA ALA A 161 -2.83 37.48 2.80
C ALA A 161 -1.78 38.54 2.40
N THR A 162 -1.78 39.71 3.07
CA THR A 162 -0.82 40.78 2.84
C THR A 162 0.12 40.90 4.03
N PHE A 163 1.42 40.86 3.77
CA PHE A 163 2.43 41.04 4.83
C PHE A 163 2.51 42.50 5.29
N THR A 164 1.71 42.86 6.28
CA THR A 164 1.70 44.20 6.92
C THR A 164 2.64 44.24 8.14
N PRO A 165 3.03 45.43 8.63
CA PRO A 165 3.79 45.55 9.87
C PRO A 165 3.10 44.87 11.07
N GLU A 166 1.78 44.95 11.15
CA GLU A 166 0.97 44.31 12.18
C GLU A 166 1.04 42.79 12.08
N VAL A 167 0.87 42.23 10.87
CA VAL A 167 1.02 40.78 10.60
C VAL A 167 2.43 40.32 10.93
N SER A 168 3.46 41.10 10.57
CA SER A 168 4.86 40.80 10.90
C SER A 168 5.11 40.70 12.40
N VAL A 169 4.52 41.60 13.21
CA VAL A 169 4.63 41.54 14.67
C VAL A 169 3.92 40.30 15.21
N GLN A 170 2.69 40.04 14.80
CA GLN A 170 1.92 38.88 15.23
C GLN A 170 2.60 37.56 14.84
N PHE A 171 3.09 37.46 13.60
CA PHE A 171 3.81 36.29 13.10
C PHE A 171 5.03 35.97 13.97
N ARG A 172 5.82 36.99 14.33
CA ARG A 172 6.99 36.81 15.21
C ARG A 172 6.58 36.42 16.62
N GLU A 173 5.54 37.02 17.17
CA GLU A 173 5.05 36.69 18.52
C GLU A 173 4.59 35.23 18.59
N ILE A 174 3.79 34.79 17.60
CA ILE A 174 3.36 33.39 17.47
C ILE A 174 4.57 32.48 17.29
N SER A 175 5.47 32.82 16.36
CA SER A 175 6.69 32.03 16.12
C SER A 175 7.52 31.88 17.39
N ALA A 176 7.81 32.96 18.12
CA ALA A 176 8.60 32.92 19.34
C ALA A 176 7.94 32.13 20.48
N GLN A 177 6.60 32.12 20.56
CA GLN A 177 5.86 31.27 21.50
C GLN A 177 5.99 29.79 21.16
N LEU A 178 6.00 29.45 19.87
CA LEU A 178 6.06 28.08 19.36
C LEU A 178 7.50 27.57 19.18
N GLU A 179 8.51 28.43 19.06
CA GLU A 179 9.93 28.05 18.91
C GLU A 179 10.41 27.18 20.08
N GLN A 180 9.87 27.38 21.28
CA GLN A 180 10.23 26.60 22.46
C GLN A 180 9.63 25.18 22.46
N SER A 181 8.51 24.95 21.76
CA SER A 181 7.83 23.65 21.72
C SER A 181 8.10 22.89 20.42
N LEU A 182 7.97 23.54 19.26
CA LEU A 182 8.03 22.90 17.95
C LEU A 182 9.44 22.73 17.41
N LEU A 183 10.27 23.78 17.40
CA LEU A 183 11.53 23.74 16.64
C LEU A 183 12.55 22.73 17.21
N VAL A 184 12.53 22.53 18.53
CA VAL A 184 13.35 21.53 19.21
C VAL A 184 12.82 20.11 19.01
N GLN A 185 11.49 19.93 18.91
CA GLN A 185 10.86 18.61 18.74
C GLN A 185 10.74 18.17 17.27
N LEU A 186 10.62 19.11 16.33
CA LEU A 186 10.41 18.81 14.90
C LEU A 186 11.70 18.61 14.10
N SER A 187 12.82 19.18 14.51
CA SER A 187 14.00 19.22 13.64
C SER A 187 14.71 17.86 13.52
N ASP A 188 14.85 17.12 14.62
CA ASP A 188 15.52 15.80 14.61
C ASP A 188 14.53 14.66 14.91
N ASP A 189 13.79 14.75 16.02
CA ASP A 189 12.95 13.64 16.48
C ASP A 189 11.79 13.32 15.51
N LEU A 190 11.10 14.33 14.96
CA LEU A 190 9.97 14.09 14.05
C LEU A 190 10.43 13.39 12.77
N ASN A 191 11.58 13.79 12.22
CA ASN A 191 12.08 13.16 11.01
C ASN A 191 12.55 11.73 11.26
N GLU A 192 13.18 11.47 12.41
CA GLU A 192 13.56 10.12 12.83
C GLU A 192 12.32 9.23 12.99
N ASP A 193 11.28 9.71 13.67
CA ASP A 193 10.06 8.94 13.89
C ASP A 193 9.27 8.70 12.58
N LEU A 194 9.18 9.71 11.69
CA LEU A 194 8.62 9.50 10.35
C LEU A 194 9.44 8.49 9.53
N THR A 195 10.76 8.45 9.73
CA THR A 195 11.63 7.46 9.06
C THR A 195 11.38 6.05 9.62
N ALA A 196 11.10 5.92 10.91
CA ALA A 196 10.76 4.64 11.52
C ALA A 196 9.46 4.06 10.92
N ILE A 197 8.43 4.89 10.76
CA ILE A 197 7.18 4.48 10.08
C ILE A 197 7.47 4.14 8.61
N GLU A 198 8.22 4.98 7.90
CA GLU A 198 8.60 4.75 6.50
C GLU A 198 9.31 3.40 6.29
N VAL A 199 10.14 2.97 7.24
CA VAL A 199 10.82 1.67 7.17
C VAL A 199 9.83 0.51 7.26
N ILE A 200 8.80 0.62 8.11
CA ILE A 200 7.75 -0.41 8.26
C ILE A 200 6.97 -0.53 6.95
N ILE A 201 6.42 0.58 6.46
CA ILE A 201 5.64 0.61 5.22
C ILE A 201 6.45 0.10 4.01
N ARG A 202 7.75 0.42 3.95
CA ARG A 202 8.64 -0.11 2.89
C ARG A 202 8.82 -1.62 2.95
N ASP A 203 8.80 -2.20 4.14
CA ASP A 203 8.83 -3.65 4.32
C ASP A 203 7.52 -4.26 3.81
N GLU A 204 6.37 -3.66 4.13
CA GLU A 204 5.06 -4.08 3.64
C GLU A 204 4.96 -4.02 2.11
N TYR A 205 5.43 -2.93 1.51
CA TYR A 205 5.53 -2.81 0.05
C TYR A 205 6.44 -3.89 -0.57
N THR A 206 7.54 -4.23 0.09
CA THR A 206 8.47 -5.28 -0.37
C THR A 206 7.84 -6.67 -0.26
N ASP A 207 7.10 -6.92 0.81
CA ASP A 207 6.34 -8.15 1.03
C ASP A 207 5.21 -8.31 0.02
N ALA A 208 4.48 -7.23 -0.28
CA ALA A 208 3.49 -7.16 -1.35
C ALA A 208 4.10 -7.53 -2.70
N GLN A 209 5.22 -6.91 -3.07
CA GLN A 209 5.91 -7.21 -4.33
C GLN A 209 6.39 -8.67 -4.39
N THR A 210 6.89 -9.19 -3.27
CA THR A 210 7.32 -10.59 -3.15
C THR A 210 6.13 -11.54 -3.30
N ALA A 211 4.98 -11.24 -2.70
CA ALA A 211 3.76 -12.03 -2.82
C ALA A 211 3.21 -12.04 -4.26
N ILE A 212 3.26 -10.91 -4.97
CA ILE A 212 2.90 -10.82 -6.40
C ILE A 212 3.78 -11.76 -7.24
N ASP A 213 5.10 -11.73 -7.03
CA ASP A 213 6.04 -12.59 -7.74
C ASP A 213 5.81 -14.08 -7.44
N HIS A 214 5.61 -14.41 -6.16
CA HIS A 214 5.30 -15.78 -5.72
C HIS A 214 3.98 -16.30 -6.29
N SER A 215 2.93 -15.47 -6.34
CA SER A 215 1.63 -15.84 -6.91
C SER A 215 1.75 -16.18 -8.41
N SER A 216 2.59 -15.42 -9.14
CA SER A 216 2.89 -15.65 -10.55
C SER A 216 3.61 -16.98 -10.78
N VAL A 217 4.60 -17.30 -9.94
CA VAL A 217 5.32 -18.58 -9.99
C VAL A 217 4.40 -19.75 -9.66
N LEU A 218 3.58 -19.62 -8.61
CA LEU A 218 2.60 -20.64 -8.22
C LEU A 218 1.60 -20.91 -9.33
N ARG A 219 1.10 -19.87 -10.00
CA ARG A 219 0.21 -19.99 -11.16
C ARG A 219 0.86 -20.83 -12.27
N LEU A 220 2.11 -20.53 -12.61
CA LEU A 220 2.86 -21.29 -13.62
C LEU A 220 3.06 -22.75 -13.22
N GLN A 221 3.36 -23.02 -11.95
CA GLN A 221 3.51 -24.38 -11.44
C GLN A 221 2.20 -25.17 -11.50
N ILE A 222 1.08 -24.59 -11.08
CA ILE A 222 -0.23 -25.25 -11.10
C ILE A 222 -0.65 -25.54 -12.54
N ILE A 223 -0.51 -24.57 -13.46
CA ILE A 223 -0.81 -24.76 -14.88
C ILE A 223 0.11 -25.85 -15.47
N GLY A 224 1.42 -25.77 -15.22
CA GLY A 224 2.40 -26.74 -15.71
C GLY A 224 2.12 -28.16 -15.23
N LEU A 225 1.89 -28.34 -13.93
CA LEU A 225 1.53 -29.64 -13.34
C LEU A 225 0.21 -30.17 -13.91
N SER A 226 -0.78 -29.30 -14.12
CA SER A 226 -2.08 -29.67 -14.71
C SER A 226 -1.93 -30.15 -16.15
N VAL A 227 -1.10 -29.49 -16.96
CA VAL A 227 -0.79 -29.88 -18.34
C VAL A 227 -0.04 -31.21 -18.39
N VAL A 228 0.98 -31.37 -17.53
CA VAL A 228 1.76 -32.62 -17.45
C VAL A 228 0.88 -33.79 -17.01
N ALA A 229 0.06 -33.60 -15.97
CA ALA A 229 -0.87 -34.61 -15.47
C ALA A 229 -1.91 -34.99 -16.54
N SER A 230 -2.50 -34.00 -17.22
CA SER A 230 -3.44 -34.23 -18.32
C SER A 230 -2.79 -35.04 -19.45
N THR A 231 -1.57 -34.66 -19.86
CA THR A 231 -0.82 -35.36 -20.92
C THR A 231 -0.48 -36.79 -20.54
N ALA A 232 -0.10 -37.04 -19.28
CA ALA A 232 0.19 -38.38 -18.77
C ALA A 232 -1.08 -39.26 -18.77
N ILE A 233 -2.20 -38.71 -18.32
CA ILE A 233 -3.50 -39.41 -18.30
C ILE A 233 -3.96 -39.72 -19.73
N ALA A 234 -3.89 -38.75 -20.64
CA ALA A 234 -4.21 -38.94 -22.05
C ALA A 234 -3.33 -40.03 -22.68
N SER A 235 -2.03 -40.04 -22.39
CA SER A 235 -1.09 -41.05 -22.89
C SER A 235 -1.45 -42.45 -22.39
N VAL A 236 -1.76 -42.59 -21.09
CA VAL A 236 -2.18 -43.88 -20.50
C VAL A 236 -3.50 -44.36 -21.11
N LEU A 237 -4.51 -43.48 -21.24
CA LEU A 237 -5.79 -43.85 -21.83
C LEU A 237 -5.66 -44.21 -23.32
N SER A 238 -4.79 -43.52 -24.07
CA SER A 238 -4.51 -43.84 -25.48
C SER A 238 -3.92 -45.24 -25.65
N ILE A 239 -2.96 -45.62 -24.80
CA ILE A 239 -2.37 -46.97 -24.79
C ILE A 239 -3.43 -48.04 -24.45
N LEU A 240 -4.25 -47.79 -23.42
CA LEU A 240 -5.31 -48.71 -23.00
C LEU A 240 -6.38 -48.88 -24.08
N THR A 241 -6.76 -47.79 -24.75
CA THR A 241 -7.77 -47.81 -25.84
C THR A 241 -7.21 -48.52 -27.07
N SER A 242 -5.96 -48.25 -27.46
CA SER A 242 -5.29 -48.92 -28.58
C SER A 242 -5.21 -50.44 -28.37
N ARG A 243 -4.88 -50.88 -27.14
CA ARG A 243 -4.88 -52.31 -26.78
C ARG A 243 -6.28 -52.91 -26.79
N ALA A 244 -7.29 -52.18 -26.33
CA ALA A 244 -8.68 -52.65 -26.33
C ALA A 244 -9.24 -52.82 -27.76
N ILE A 245 -8.80 -51.99 -28.71
CA ILE A 245 -9.16 -52.12 -30.13
C ILE A 245 -8.42 -53.30 -30.76
N ALA A 246 -7.11 -53.42 -30.55
CA ALA A 246 -6.27 -54.47 -31.17
C ALA A 246 -6.57 -55.90 -30.69
N VAL A 247 -7.13 -56.08 -29.49
CA VAL A 247 -7.52 -57.42 -28.97
C VAL A 247 -8.89 -57.88 -29.50
N ARG A 248 -9.65 -57.00 -30.19
CA ARG A 248 -11.02 -57.27 -30.66
C ARG A 248 -11.16 -57.26 -32.20
N SER A 249 -10.08 -57.02 -32.93
CA SER A 249 -9.93 -57.22 -34.39
C SER A 249 -9.32 -58.58 -34.67
#